data_AF-H1W2S1-F1
#
_entry.id   AF-H1W2S1-F1
#
_cell.length_a   1.000
_cell.length_b   1.000
_cell.length_c   1.000
_cell.angle_alpha   90.00
_cell.angle_beta   90.00
_cell.angle_gamma   90.00
#
_symmetry.space_group_name_H-M   'P 1'
#
loop_
_entity.id
_entity.type
_entity.pdbx_description
1 polymer ?
#
loop_
_entity_poly.entity_id
_entity_poly.type
_entity_poly.pdbx_seq_one_letter_code
_entity_poly.pdbx_strand_id
1 'polypeptide(L)'
;MLLYAVPYFWVHHWLVAITYLHHNHPEVPHYNEEGWTFVKGALATVDREFGFIGKHLFHGIIEKHVVHHLFPRIPFYKADEATESIKPLLGDLYHRDDRSFMGQLWSVFGSLKYVEQDPNCKGAMRWAK
;
A
#
# COMPACT_ATOMS: atom_id res chain seq x y z
N MET A 1 10.75 -15.11 -27.84
CA MET A 1 10.96 -14.87 -26.39
C MET A 1 10.97 -13.40 -26.04
N LEU A 2 11.82 -12.56 -26.63
CA LEU A 2 11.93 -11.13 -26.26
C LEU A 2 10.59 -10.36 -26.32
N LEU A 3 9.79 -10.55 -27.38
CA LEU A 3 8.50 -9.84 -27.54
C LEU A 3 7.44 -10.22 -26.49
N TYR A 4 7.54 -11.41 -25.90
CA TYR A 4 6.51 -11.94 -25.00
C TYR A 4 7.00 -12.03 -23.55
N ALA A 5 8.18 -12.58 -23.33
CA ALA A 5 8.75 -12.77 -22.01
C ALA A 5 9.10 -11.42 -21.35
N VAL A 6 9.73 -10.50 -22.08
CA VAL A 6 10.18 -9.23 -21.47
C VAL A 6 8.99 -8.37 -21.01
N PRO A 7 7.97 -8.08 -21.83
CA PRO A 7 6.81 -7.32 -21.36
C PRO A 7 6.03 -8.05 -20.27
N TYR A 8 5.91 -9.38 -20.37
CA TYR A 8 5.24 -10.19 -19.37
C TYR A 8 5.92 -10.05 -18.00
N PHE A 9 7.22 -10.34 -17.91
CA PHE A 9 7.94 -10.26 -16.64
C PHE A 9 8.03 -8.83 -16.13
N TRP A 10 8.16 -7.84 -17.01
CA TRP A 10 8.19 -6.42 -16.64
C TRP A 10 6.90 -5.99 -15.94
N VAL A 11 5.73 -6.25 -16.54
CA VAL A 11 4.43 -5.88 -15.97
C VAL A 11 4.16 -6.65 -14.68
N HIS A 12 4.40 -7.97 -14.67
CA HIS A 12 4.10 -8.79 -13.50
C HIS A 12 5.03 -8.50 -12.32
N HIS A 13 6.30 -8.18 -12.58
CA HIS A 13 7.22 -7.70 -11.54
C HIS A 13 6.63 -6.52 -10.79
N TRP A 14 6.20 -5.49 -11.54
CA TRP A 14 5.64 -4.28 -10.94
C TRP A 14 4.33 -4.55 -10.23
N LEU A 15 3.40 -5.27 -10.87
CA LEU A 15 2.10 -5.58 -10.27
C LEU A 15 2.26 -6.28 -8.92
N VAL A 16 3.11 -7.31 -8.85
CA VAL A 16 3.34 -8.07 -7.61
C VAL A 16 4.06 -7.22 -6.57
N ALA A 17 5.15 -6.54 -6.94
CA ALA A 17 5.95 -5.78 -5.97
C ALA A 17 5.18 -4.59 -5.38
N ILE A 18 4.44 -3.85 -6.22
CA ILE A 18 3.63 -2.71 -5.78
C ILE A 18 2.49 -3.21 -4.90
N THR A 19 1.66 -4.15 -5.36
CA THR A 19 0.54 -4.65 -4.53
C THR A 19 1.03 -5.25 -3.22
N TYR A 20 2.12 -6.01 -3.23
CA TYR A 20 2.70 -6.53 -2.01
C TYR A 20 3.11 -5.41 -1.05
N LEU A 21 3.91 -4.44 -1.49
CA LEU A 21 4.39 -3.38 -0.60
C LEU A 21 3.27 -2.51 -0.04
N HIS A 22 2.31 -2.08 -0.86
CA HIS A 22 1.28 -1.15 -0.39
C HIS A 22 0.27 -1.79 0.58
N HIS A 23 0.19 -3.12 0.61
CA HIS A 23 -0.70 -3.87 1.50
C HIS A 23 0.02 -4.59 2.64
N ASN A 24 1.35 -4.44 2.78
CA ASN A 24 2.13 -5.11 3.82
C ASN A 24 3.02 -4.10 4.57
N HIS A 25 2.61 -3.72 5.78
CA HIS A 25 3.39 -2.87 6.68
C HIS A 25 3.14 -3.28 8.14
N PRO A 26 4.15 -3.26 9.04
CA PRO A 26 4.00 -3.71 10.43
C PRO A 26 2.88 -3.01 11.21
N GLU A 27 2.63 -1.74 10.89
CA GLU A 27 1.64 -0.89 11.58
C GLU A 27 0.26 -0.94 10.94
N VAL A 28 0.13 -1.55 9.76
CA VAL A 28 -1.14 -1.61 9.03
C VAL A 28 -1.87 -2.91 9.38
N PRO A 29 -3.10 -2.84 9.92
CA PRO A 29 -3.85 -4.02 10.33
C PRO A 29 -4.43 -4.77 9.13
N HIS A 30 -4.64 -6.07 9.32
CA HIS A 30 -5.53 -6.87 8.49
C HIS A 30 -6.85 -7.07 9.23
N TYR A 31 -7.91 -7.47 8.52
CA TYR A 31 -9.22 -7.67 9.14
C TYR A 31 -9.82 -9.00 8.74
N ASN A 32 -10.43 -9.69 9.71
CA ASN A 32 -11.27 -10.85 9.44
C ASN A 32 -12.69 -10.41 9.05
N GLU A 33 -13.59 -11.37 8.79
CA GLU A 33 -14.98 -11.11 8.39
C GLU A 33 -15.73 -10.19 9.37
N GLU A 34 -15.47 -10.30 10.68
CA GLU A 34 -16.12 -9.49 11.70
C GLU A 34 -15.57 -8.05 11.73
N GLY A 35 -14.27 -7.88 11.50
CA GLY A 35 -13.61 -6.58 11.57
C GLY A 35 -13.68 -5.76 10.29
N TRP A 36 -13.88 -6.41 9.14
CA TRP A 36 -13.71 -5.80 7.83
C TRP A 36 -14.86 -4.87 7.43
N THR A 37 -14.50 -3.74 6.82
CA THR A 37 -15.40 -2.88 6.06
C THR A 37 -14.63 -2.32 4.87
N PHE A 38 -15.32 -1.76 3.87
CA PHE A 38 -14.66 -1.10 2.74
C PHE A 38 -13.64 -0.05 3.19
N VAL A 39 -14.02 0.85 4.11
CA VAL A 39 -13.15 1.94 4.57
C VAL A 39 -11.94 1.39 5.34
N LYS A 40 -12.15 0.43 6.25
CA LYS A 40 -11.05 -0.23 6.96
C LYS A 40 -10.09 -0.95 6.02
N GLY A 41 -10.62 -1.63 5.00
CA GLY A 41 -9.80 -2.27 3.98
C GLY A 41 -9.02 -1.29 3.10
N ALA A 42 -9.62 -0.14 2.76
CA ALA A 42 -8.94 0.92 2.00
C ALA A 42 -7.84 1.59 2.82
N LEU A 43 -8.08 1.82 4.13
CA LEU A 43 -7.08 2.33 5.07
C LEU A 43 -6.05 1.30 5.49
N ALA A 44 -6.28 0.01 5.22
CA ALA A 44 -5.29 -1.05 5.36
C ALA A 44 -4.26 -1.02 4.22
N THR A 45 -3.76 0.17 3.92
CA THR A 45 -2.74 0.44 2.91
C THR A 45 -1.72 1.48 3.40
N VAL A 46 -0.57 1.54 2.75
CA VAL A 46 0.52 2.47 3.07
C VAL A 46 0.97 3.19 1.80
N ASP A 47 1.09 4.51 1.86
CA ASP A 47 1.71 5.30 0.79
C ASP A 47 3.23 5.09 0.83
N ARG A 48 3.88 4.98 -0.33
CA ARG A 48 5.33 4.75 -0.42
C ARG A 48 5.96 5.63 -1.48
N GLU A 49 7.21 6.04 -1.24
CA GLU A 49 7.97 6.86 -2.18
C GLU A 49 8.69 6.01 -3.23
N PHE A 50 8.47 6.32 -4.51
CA PHE A 50 9.11 5.63 -5.64
C PHE A 50 9.93 6.58 -6.52
N GLY A 51 10.04 7.86 -6.13
CA GLY A 51 10.82 8.87 -6.82
C GLY A 51 10.40 9.01 -8.28
N PHE A 52 11.38 8.96 -9.18
CA PHE A 52 11.12 9.12 -10.61
C PHE A 52 10.13 8.07 -11.16
N ILE A 53 10.19 6.83 -10.65
CA ILE A 53 9.35 5.73 -11.14
C ILE A 53 7.88 5.99 -10.80
N GLY A 54 7.60 6.37 -9.55
CA GLY A 54 6.23 6.66 -9.11
C GLY A 54 5.62 7.80 -9.91
N LYS A 55 6.32 8.93 -9.97
CA LYS A 55 5.83 10.13 -10.65
C LYS A 55 5.69 9.98 -12.17
N HIS A 56 6.69 9.42 -12.85
CA HIS A 56 6.75 9.47 -14.32
C HIS A 56 6.30 8.21 -15.04
N LEU A 57 6.36 7.03 -14.40
CA LEU A 57 5.88 5.78 -15.00
C LEU A 57 4.48 5.42 -14.52
N PHE A 58 4.21 5.65 -13.23
CA PHE A 58 2.94 5.29 -12.60
C PHE A 58 2.02 6.49 -12.31
N HIS A 59 2.42 7.69 -12.73
CA HIS A 59 1.60 8.91 -12.59
C HIS A 59 1.16 9.18 -11.15
N GLY A 60 1.99 8.83 -10.16
CA GLY A 60 1.73 9.06 -8.73
C GLY A 60 0.68 8.13 -8.10
N ILE A 61 0.05 7.22 -8.86
CA ILE A 61 -1.02 6.36 -8.33
C ILE A 61 -0.53 5.45 -7.21
N ILE A 62 0.72 4.99 -7.30
CA ILE A 62 1.36 4.14 -6.29
C ILE A 62 1.85 4.97 -5.10
N GLU A 63 2.17 6.25 -5.29
CA GLU A 63 2.61 7.12 -4.19
C GLU A 63 1.43 7.66 -3.37
N LYS A 64 0.24 7.70 -3.97
CA LYS A 64 -1.04 8.15 -3.39
C LYS A 64 -2.04 7.00 -3.28
N HIS A 65 -1.54 5.84 -2.89
CA HIS A 65 -2.29 4.58 -2.89
C HIS A 65 -3.46 4.60 -1.90
N VAL A 66 -3.29 5.21 -0.72
CA VAL A 66 -4.37 5.32 0.29
C VAL A 66 -5.57 6.08 -0.30
N VAL A 67 -5.32 7.26 -0.88
CA VAL A 67 -6.39 8.05 -1.52
C VAL A 67 -6.95 7.36 -2.75
N HIS A 68 -6.10 6.70 -3.54
CA HIS A 68 -6.56 5.93 -4.67
C HIS A 68 -7.56 4.84 -4.25
N HIS A 69 -7.33 4.16 -3.13
CA HIS A 69 -8.26 3.17 -2.60
C HIS A 69 -9.55 3.78 -2.04
N LEU A 70 -9.47 4.90 -1.34
CA LEU A 70 -10.64 5.57 -0.79
C LEU A 70 -11.52 6.23 -1.87
N PHE A 71 -10.88 6.85 -2.86
CA PHE A 71 -11.53 7.66 -3.89
C PHE A 71 -10.94 7.38 -5.28
N PRO A 72 -11.13 6.17 -5.84
CA PRO A 72 -10.52 5.76 -7.10
C PRO A 72 -10.98 6.58 -8.32
N ARG A 73 -12.04 7.39 -8.16
CA ARG A 73 -12.56 8.30 -9.20
C ARG A 73 -11.80 9.63 -9.28
N ILE A 74 -11.01 9.98 -8.26
CA ILE A 74 -10.17 11.17 -8.30
C ILE A 74 -9.07 10.92 -9.34
N PRO A 75 -8.90 11.81 -10.33
CA PRO A 75 -7.85 11.63 -11.31
C PRO A 75 -6.47 11.84 -10.67
N PHE A 76 -5.44 11.15 -11.18
CA PHE A 76 -4.12 11.13 -10.56
C PHE A 76 -3.50 12.54 -10.37
N TYR A 77 -3.76 13.48 -11.29
CA TYR A 77 -3.26 14.86 -11.20
C TYR A 77 -3.92 15.70 -10.09
N LYS A 78 -4.93 15.14 -9.41
CA LYS A 78 -5.56 15.68 -8.20
C LYS A 78 -5.28 14.84 -6.95
N ALA A 79 -4.54 13.74 -7.09
CA ALA A 79 -4.27 12.83 -5.97
C ALA A 79 -3.41 13.51 -4.89
N ASP A 80 -2.43 14.34 -5.27
CA ASP A 80 -1.63 15.13 -4.32
C ASP A 80 -2.51 16.03 -3.43
N GLU A 81 -3.38 16.82 -4.06
CA GLU A 81 -4.31 17.74 -3.38
C GLU A 81 -5.27 16.97 -2.45
N ALA A 82 -5.79 15.84 -2.92
CA ALA A 82 -6.69 14.99 -2.16
C ALA A 82 -5.99 14.33 -0.96
N THR A 83 -4.75 13.85 -1.12
CA THR A 83 -3.96 13.24 -0.04
C THR A 83 -3.66 14.26 1.05
N GLU A 84 -3.19 15.45 0.70
CA GLU A 84 -2.90 16.48 1.69
C GLU A 84 -4.18 16.98 2.39
N SER A 85 -5.32 16.97 1.70
CA SER A 85 -6.61 17.36 2.29
C SER A 85 -7.14 16.33 3.29
N ILE A 86 -6.92 15.03 3.06
CA ILE A 86 -7.47 13.97 3.92
C ILE A 86 -6.55 13.57 5.07
N LYS A 87 -5.23 13.71 4.91
CA LYS A 87 -4.23 13.38 5.92
C LYS A 87 -4.59 13.86 7.34
N PRO A 88 -4.99 15.14 7.55
CA PRO A 88 -5.36 15.62 8.88
C PRO A 88 -6.60 14.95 9.47
N LEU A 89 -7.50 14.44 8.62
CA LEU A 89 -8.72 13.74 9.03
C LEU A 89 -8.45 12.28 9.39
N LEU A 90 -7.49 11.65 8.71
CA LEU A 90 -7.09 10.27 8.98
C LEU A 90 -6.23 10.14 10.24
N GLY A 91 -5.39 11.14 10.53
CA GLY A 91 -4.49 11.12 11.69
C GLY A 91 -3.63 9.86 11.70
N ASP A 92 -3.67 9.13 12.81
CA ASP A 92 -2.89 7.91 13.04
C ASP A 92 -3.25 6.75 12.08
N LEU A 93 -4.37 6.85 11.34
CA LEU A 93 -4.77 5.85 10.34
C LEU A 93 -4.04 6.03 8.99
N TYR A 94 -3.33 7.14 8.79
CA TYR A 94 -2.54 7.37 7.58
C TYR A 94 -1.10 6.88 7.78
N HIS A 95 -0.72 5.86 7.02
CA HIS A 95 0.65 5.34 7.03
C HIS A 95 1.39 5.73 5.75
N ARG A 96 2.66 6.14 5.92
CA ARG A 96 3.60 6.40 4.83
C ARG A 96 4.99 5.86 5.17
N ASP A 97 5.65 5.24 4.19
CA ASP A 97 7.00 4.69 4.32
C ASP A 97 7.90 5.18 3.17
N ASP A 98 8.86 6.05 3.51
CA ASP A 98 9.74 6.74 2.56
C ASP A 98 11.09 6.05 2.35
N ARG A 99 11.26 4.83 2.88
CA ARG A 99 12.49 4.03 2.66
C ARG A 99 12.65 3.66 1.18
N SER A 100 13.83 3.19 0.77
CA SER A 100 14.03 2.80 -0.63
C SER A 100 13.19 1.59 -1.03
N PHE A 101 12.67 1.55 -2.26
CA PHE A 101 11.85 0.44 -2.76
C PHE A 101 12.47 -0.94 -2.50
N MET A 102 13.75 -1.12 -2.85
CA MET A 102 14.44 -2.40 -2.65
C MET A 102 14.66 -2.73 -1.17
N GLY A 103 14.95 -1.72 -0.34
CA GLY A 103 15.11 -1.92 1.11
C GLY A 103 13.81 -2.32 1.78
N GLN A 104 12.70 -1.68 1.39
CA GLN A 104 11.36 -2.03 1.86
C GLN A 104 10.97 -3.43 1.41
N LEU A 105 11.19 -3.77 0.13
CA LEU A 105 10.86 -5.10 -0.41
C LEU A 105 11.62 -6.20 0.35
N TRP A 106 12.92 -6.01 0.58
CA TRP A 106 13.73 -6.95 1.34
C TRP A 106 13.26 -7.08 2.80
N SER A 107 13.04 -5.94 3.47
CA SER A 107 12.60 -5.91 4.87
C SER A 107 11.23 -6.58 5.03
N VAL A 108 10.22 -6.13 4.29
CA VAL A 108 8.84 -6.60 4.41
C VAL A 108 8.75 -8.09 4.10
N PHE A 109 9.36 -8.54 3.00
CA PHE A 109 9.40 -9.95 2.63
C PHE A 109 10.17 -10.81 3.65
N GLY A 110 11.23 -10.24 4.21
CA GLY A 110 12.08 -10.89 5.21
C GLY A 110 11.41 -11.03 6.58
N SER A 111 10.61 -10.06 7.01
CA SER A 111 10.10 -9.98 8.39
C SER A 111 8.62 -10.33 8.55
N LEU A 112 7.78 -10.07 7.55
CA LEU A 112 6.32 -10.22 7.68
C LEU A 112 5.89 -11.60 7.17
N LYS A 113 5.72 -12.56 8.10
CA LYS A 113 5.49 -13.97 7.77
C LYS A 113 4.02 -14.39 7.86
N TYR A 114 3.37 -14.00 8.95
CA TYR A 114 1.96 -14.32 9.20
C TYR A 114 1.34 -13.27 10.10
N VAL A 115 0.01 -13.23 10.08
CA VAL A 115 -0.80 -12.37 10.95
C VAL A 115 -1.48 -13.18 12.04
N GLU A 116 -1.64 -12.59 13.21
CA GLU A 116 -2.34 -13.13 14.37
C GLU A 116 -3.45 -12.18 14.81
N GLN A 117 -4.40 -12.65 15.61
CA GLN A 117 -5.46 -11.80 16.15
C GLN A 117 -4.86 -10.69 17.01
N ASP A 118 -5.33 -9.46 16.82
CA ASP A 118 -4.96 -8.37 17.71
C ASP A 118 -5.71 -8.53 19.05
N PRO A 119 -5.00 -8.72 20.18
CA PRO A 119 -5.65 -8.89 21.48
C PRO A 119 -6.43 -7.65 21.94
N ASN A 120 -6.14 -6.48 21.37
CA ASN A 120 -6.74 -5.20 21.76
C ASN A 120 -7.89 -4.76 20.84
N CYS A 121 -8.06 -5.40 19.68
CA CYS A 121 -9.04 -4.96 18.68
C CYS A 121 -9.74 -6.15 18.03
N LYS A 122 -11.01 -6.37 18.40
CA LYS A 122 -11.82 -7.45 17.86
C LYS A 122 -11.93 -7.35 16.35
N GLY A 123 -11.64 -8.44 15.66
CA GLY A 123 -11.70 -8.55 14.20
C GLY A 123 -10.51 -7.94 13.46
N ALA A 124 -9.59 -7.28 14.17
CA ALA A 124 -8.31 -6.86 13.61
C ALA A 124 -7.27 -7.97 13.79
N MET A 125 -6.33 -8.00 12.86
CA MET A 125 -5.20 -8.91 12.82
C MET A 125 -3.93 -8.06 12.66
N ARG A 126 -2.86 -8.44 13.34
CA ARG A 126 -1.56 -7.75 13.29
C ARG A 126 -0.47 -8.69 12.83
N TRP A 127 0.63 -8.15 12.33
CA TRP A 127 1.82 -8.95 12.06
C TRP A 127 2.39 -9.53 13.36
N ALA A 128 2.64 -10.83 13.37
CA ALA A 128 3.34 -11.47 14.47
C ALA A 128 4.79 -10.95 14.54
N LYS A 129 5.31 -10.79 15.75
CA LYS A 129 6.69 -10.35 16.02
C LYS A 129 7.64 -11.53 16.15
#